data_AF-A0A7X6VUZ7-F1
#
_entry.id   AF-A0A7X6VUZ7-F1
#
_cell.length_a   1.000
_cell.length_b   1.000
_cell.length_c   1.000
_cell.angle_alpha   90.00
_cell.angle_beta   90.00
_cell.angle_gamma   90.00
#
_symmetry.space_group_name_H-M   'P 1'
#
loop_
_entity.id
_entity.type
_entity.pdbx_description
1 polymer ?
#
loop_
_entity_poly.entity_id
_entity_poly.type
_entity_poly.pdbx_seq_one_letter_code
_entity_poly.pdbx_strand_id
1 'polypeptide(L)'
;KKYNNYAYIGTGNFHEGTARVYADDGLLTADPRLANEVAMIFDFFKQNYRHYNYKNLLVSPFSMRETFVKHIERETELAKEGKKGWMILKMNSLIDPGMIQKLYQAAKAGVKIQLIVRGIFGLMPNPEEFGENIQAISIVDKYLEHSRIFLFGNGGDEKMYISSADWMPRNLNRRIEVACPVYDDEIREEVKEMLRIQLRDNTKARILDPQLQNNYNRKAPEFSYRAQEDYYNYIKQKQHISMKIYHNPRCSKSRAGLKYLEEKGYDVTVVKYLDDGLTEQELEEIIAATGKKPFDFVRTHEAEYREKYKHREFSDAEWIKILVENPRLLQRPIVVNGKKAVLANPPEKVEEII
;
A
#
# COMPACT_ATOMS: atom_id res chain seq x y z
N LYS A 1 13.24 -20.27 -26.92
CA LYS A 1 12.15 -19.69 -26.08
C LYS A 1 12.77 -18.73 -25.08
N LYS A 2 12.26 -17.50 -24.96
CA LYS A 2 12.66 -16.57 -23.90
C LYS A 2 11.78 -16.88 -22.69
N TYR A 3 12.37 -17.36 -21.60
CA TYR A 3 11.66 -17.65 -20.36
C TYR A 3 11.60 -16.38 -19.51
N ASN A 4 10.43 -16.09 -18.93
CA ASN A 4 10.26 -15.01 -17.97
C ASN A 4 10.10 -15.63 -16.58
N ASN A 5 10.93 -15.17 -15.64
CA ASN A 5 10.84 -15.59 -14.25
C ASN A 5 9.80 -14.73 -13.52
N TYR A 6 9.03 -15.37 -12.65
CA TYR A 6 8.17 -14.71 -11.67
C TYR A 6 8.70 -15.06 -10.29
N ALA A 7 8.73 -14.08 -9.40
CA ALA A 7 9.26 -14.27 -8.05
C ALA A 7 8.31 -13.71 -7.00
N TYR A 8 8.26 -14.40 -5.86
CA TYR A 8 7.69 -13.88 -4.63
C TYR A 8 8.81 -13.69 -3.62
N ILE A 9 8.83 -12.53 -2.96
CA ILE A 9 9.79 -12.21 -1.89
C ILE A 9 9.00 -11.66 -0.71
N GLY A 10 9.01 -12.39 0.42
CA GLY A 10 8.24 -12.04 1.61
C GLY A 10 9.12 -11.71 2.82
N THR A 11 8.56 -10.94 3.74
CA THR A 11 9.13 -10.77 5.09
C THR A 11 8.87 -12.01 5.94
N GLY A 12 7.72 -12.65 5.75
CA GLY A 12 7.26 -13.82 6.50
C GLY A 12 7.54 -15.16 5.84
N ASN A 13 7.11 -16.23 6.53
CA ASN A 13 7.10 -17.58 5.96
C ASN A 13 5.74 -17.87 5.28
N PHE A 14 5.68 -18.94 4.47
CA PHE A 14 4.45 -19.37 3.78
C PHE A 14 3.51 -20.22 4.66
N HIS A 15 3.59 -20.12 5.98
CA HIS A 15 2.78 -20.97 6.86
C HIS A 15 1.38 -20.36 7.03
N GLU A 16 0.36 -20.99 6.44
CA GLU A 16 -1.02 -20.48 6.43
C GLU A 16 -1.59 -20.25 7.84
N GLY A 17 -1.22 -21.11 8.80
CA GLY A 17 -1.67 -20.97 10.20
C GLY A 17 -1.16 -19.70 10.89
N THR A 18 -0.03 -19.13 10.44
CA THR A 18 0.51 -17.87 10.99
C THR A 18 0.06 -16.66 10.19
N ALA A 19 -0.31 -16.81 8.91
CA ALA A 19 -0.76 -15.72 8.04
C ALA A 19 -2.00 -14.96 8.57
N ARG A 20 -2.83 -15.60 9.40
CA ARG A 20 -4.01 -14.95 10.03
C ARG A 20 -3.68 -14.06 11.22
N VAL A 21 -2.48 -14.20 11.77
CA VAL A 21 -2.08 -13.55 13.02
C VAL A 21 -0.84 -12.70 12.83
N TYR A 22 0.00 -13.00 11.84
CA TYR A 22 1.25 -12.28 11.55
C TYR A 22 0.97 -11.25 10.48
N ALA A 23 1.38 -10.01 10.74
CA ALA A 23 1.36 -8.94 9.75
C ALA A 23 2.71 -8.97 9.00
N ASP A 24 2.69 -9.50 7.79
CA ASP A 24 3.84 -9.67 6.90
C ASP A 24 3.55 -9.01 5.54
N ASP A 25 4.61 -8.57 4.87
CA ASP A 25 4.57 -8.02 3.51
C ASP A 25 5.19 -9.01 2.52
N GLY A 26 4.64 -9.04 1.30
CA GLY A 26 5.15 -9.87 0.21
C GLY A 26 5.07 -9.15 -1.13
N LEU A 27 6.17 -9.20 -1.89
CA LEU A 27 6.24 -8.67 -3.24
C LEU A 27 6.15 -9.81 -4.24
N LEU A 28 5.11 -9.81 -5.08
CA LEU A 28 5.02 -10.64 -6.28
C LEU A 28 5.47 -9.81 -7.48
N THR A 29 6.46 -10.28 -8.24
CA THR A 29 7.06 -9.50 -9.32
C THR A 29 7.47 -10.35 -10.53
N ALA A 30 7.39 -9.74 -11.71
CA ALA A 30 7.96 -10.24 -12.96
C ALA A 30 9.15 -9.36 -13.44
N ASP A 31 9.62 -8.43 -12.61
CA ASP A 31 10.78 -7.59 -12.93
C ASP A 31 12.02 -8.48 -13.11
N PRO A 32 12.63 -8.51 -14.31
CA PRO A 32 13.77 -9.38 -14.57
C PRO A 32 14.99 -9.05 -13.69
N ARG A 33 15.12 -7.84 -13.15
CA ARG A 33 16.19 -7.48 -12.21
C ARG A 33 16.09 -8.28 -10.92
N LEU A 34 14.87 -8.47 -10.42
CA LEU A 34 14.61 -9.16 -9.15
C LEU A 34 14.40 -10.66 -9.39
N ALA A 35 13.55 -11.04 -10.35
CA ALA A 35 13.17 -12.43 -10.55
C ALA A 35 14.36 -13.32 -10.98
N ASN A 36 15.30 -12.78 -11.77
CA ASN A 36 16.52 -13.50 -12.12
C ASN A 36 17.47 -13.66 -10.93
N GLU A 37 17.56 -12.66 -10.05
CA GLU A 37 18.40 -12.75 -8.85
C GLU A 37 17.81 -13.73 -7.83
N VAL A 38 16.48 -13.84 -7.73
CA VAL A 38 15.83 -14.91 -6.95
C VAL A 38 16.20 -16.28 -7.50
N ALA A 39 16.19 -16.48 -8.83
CA ALA A 39 16.63 -17.74 -9.42
C ALA A 39 18.10 -18.05 -9.09
N MET A 40 18.97 -17.04 -9.09
CA MET A 40 20.38 -17.17 -8.68
C MET A 40 20.53 -17.62 -7.21
N ILE A 41 19.67 -17.13 -6.31
CA ILE A 41 19.64 -17.59 -4.90
C ILE A 41 19.29 -19.09 -4.83
N PHE A 42 18.29 -19.54 -5.59
CA PHE A 42 17.95 -20.97 -5.62
C PHE A 42 19.06 -21.83 -6.21
N ASP A 43 19.79 -21.33 -7.22
CA ASP A 43 20.95 -22.03 -7.76
C ASP A 43 22.13 -22.04 -6.79
N PHE A 44 22.30 -20.98 -5.99
CA PHE A 44 23.25 -20.98 -4.87
C PHE A 44 22.93 -22.07 -3.85
N PHE A 45 21.66 -22.31 -3.51
CA PHE A 45 21.31 -23.40 -2.60
C PHE A 45 21.65 -24.80 -3.14
N LYS A 46 21.62 -24.98 -4.47
CA LYS A 46 22.07 -26.23 -5.10
C LYS A 46 23.59 -26.35 -5.11
N GLN A 47 24.32 -25.23 -5.22
CA GLN A 47 25.77 -25.18 -5.39
C GLN A 47 26.37 -24.07 -4.54
N ASN A 48 26.45 -24.32 -3.22
CA ASN A 48 26.80 -23.33 -2.20
C ASN A 48 28.24 -22.79 -2.25
N TYR A 49 29.10 -23.35 -3.10
CA TYR A 49 30.46 -22.84 -3.34
C TYR A 49 30.50 -21.72 -4.42
N ARG A 50 29.41 -21.49 -5.15
CA ARG A 50 29.34 -20.44 -6.16
C ARG A 50 28.84 -19.14 -5.55
N HIS A 51 29.70 -18.12 -5.54
CA HIS A 51 29.28 -16.78 -5.15
C HIS A 51 28.73 -16.03 -6.36
N TYR A 52 27.47 -15.63 -6.27
CA TYR A 52 26.83 -14.76 -7.26
C TYR A 52 26.93 -13.31 -6.82
N ASN A 53 27.08 -12.41 -7.79
CA ASN A 53 26.98 -10.98 -7.54
C ASN A 53 25.52 -10.54 -7.74
N TYR A 54 24.84 -10.25 -6.62
CA TYR A 54 23.48 -9.70 -6.62
C TYR A 54 23.57 -8.18 -6.74
N LYS A 55 23.00 -7.62 -7.81
CA LYS A 55 23.02 -6.17 -8.07
C LYS A 55 21.86 -5.44 -7.39
N ASN A 56 20.75 -6.13 -7.15
CA ASN A 56 19.51 -5.52 -6.67
C ASN A 56 19.14 -6.06 -5.27
N LEU A 57 19.07 -7.38 -5.12
CA LEU A 57 18.80 -8.04 -3.85
C LEU A 57 19.99 -7.90 -2.91
N LEU A 58 19.70 -7.59 -1.65
CA LEU A 58 20.69 -7.62 -0.59
C LEU A 58 20.64 -8.99 0.08
N VAL A 59 21.68 -9.78 -0.09
CA VAL A 59 21.73 -11.15 0.40
C VAL A 59 22.72 -11.24 1.56
N SER A 60 22.25 -11.72 2.71
CA SER A 60 23.09 -12.05 3.85
C SER A 60 23.74 -13.42 3.65
N PRO A 61 24.99 -13.65 4.12
CA PRO A 61 25.88 -12.72 4.80
C PRO A 61 26.79 -11.93 3.84
N PHE A 62 26.43 -11.82 2.56
CA PHE A 62 27.33 -11.32 1.52
C PHE A 62 27.37 -9.78 1.46
N SER A 63 26.27 -9.13 1.09
CA SER A 63 26.23 -7.68 0.80
C SER A 63 25.33 -6.89 1.74
N MET A 64 24.43 -7.57 2.47
CA MET A 64 23.36 -6.92 3.22
C MET A 64 23.87 -5.95 4.29
N ARG A 65 24.77 -6.40 5.18
CA ARG A 65 25.34 -5.56 6.24
C ARG A 65 26.04 -4.34 5.66
N GLU A 66 26.96 -4.57 4.73
CA GLU A 66 27.76 -3.49 4.13
C GLU A 66 26.87 -2.45 3.47
N THR A 67 25.80 -2.89 2.79
CA THR A 67 24.88 -1.99 2.11
C THR A 67 24.06 -1.15 3.09
N PHE A 68 23.53 -1.74 4.17
CA PHE A 68 22.82 -0.94 5.19
C PHE A 68 23.76 0.04 5.92
N VAL A 69 25.02 -0.35 6.18
CA VAL A 69 26.03 0.56 6.73
C VAL A 69 26.27 1.73 5.78
N LYS A 70 26.42 1.50 4.48
CA LYS A 70 26.57 2.56 3.46
C LYS A 70 25.38 3.51 3.43
N HIS A 71 24.15 3.01 3.53
CA HIS A 71 22.96 3.87 3.60
C HIS A 71 22.96 4.75 4.86
N ILE A 72 23.33 4.21 6.02
CA ILE A 72 23.45 4.99 7.27
C ILE A 72 24.56 6.05 7.16
N GLU A 73 25.71 5.67 6.60
CA GLU A 73 26.84 6.58 6.38
C GLU A 73 26.46 7.71 5.42
N ARG A 74 25.69 7.40 4.37
CA ARG A 74 25.17 8.40 3.44
C ARG A 74 24.27 9.43 4.12
N GLU A 75 23.34 9.00 4.98
CA GLU A 75 22.54 9.95 5.78
C GLU A 75 23.41 10.79 6.71
N THR A 76 24.44 10.17 7.29
CA THR A 76 25.39 10.84 8.20
C THR A 76 26.17 11.93 7.49
N GLU A 77 26.66 11.67 6.27
CA GLU A 77 27.33 12.66 5.42
C GLU A 77 26.41 13.83 5.08
N LEU A 78 25.17 13.54 4.65
CA LEU A 78 24.18 14.57 4.36
C LEU A 78 23.93 15.49 5.57
N ALA A 79 23.78 14.92 6.77
CA ALA A 79 23.56 15.69 7.98
C ALA A 79 24.78 16.58 8.33
N LYS A 80 26.01 16.07 8.17
CA LYS A 80 27.25 16.85 8.36
C LYS A 80 27.38 18.01 7.37
N GLU A 81 26.86 17.84 6.15
CA GLU A 81 26.78 18.89 5.14
C GLU A 81 25.64 19.91 5.41
N GLY A 82 24.89 19.76 6.51
CA GLY A 82 23.74 20.61 6.83
C GLY A 82 22.48 20.28 6.01
N LYS A 83 22.49 19.18 5.23
CA LYS A 83 21.31 18.68 4.53
C LYS A 83 20.47 17.79 5.44
N LYS A 84 19.21 17.55 5.05
CA LYS A 84 18.30 16.67 5.80
C LYS A 84 18.71 15.21 5.62
N GLY A 85 19.29 14.60 6.67
CA GLY A 85 19.47 13.15 6.77
C GLY A 85 18.38 12.52 7.63
N TRP A 86 17.76 11.44 7.16
CA TRP A 86 16.71 10.74 7.91
C TRP A 86 16.53 9.29 7.48
N MET A 87 16.01 8.46 8.39
CA MET A 87 15.65 7.07 8.10
C MET A 87 14.50 6.58 8.99
N ILE A 88 13.71 5.63 8.47
CA ILE A 88 12.67 4.90 9.19
C ILE A 88 12.99 3.41 9.10
N LEU A 89 13.14 2.75 10.25
CA LEU A 89 13.55 1.34 10.33
C LEU A 89 12.53 0.56 11.17
N LYS A 90 11.85 -0.39 10.54
CA LYS A 90 10.90 -1.31 11.17
C LYS A 90 11.49 -2.71 11.19
N MET A 91 11.51 -3.36 12.35
CA MET A 91 11.97 -4.74 12.49
C MET A 91 11.42 -5.40 13.75
N ASN A 92 11.63 -6.71 13.93
CA ASN A 92 11.26 -7.40 15.16
C ASN A 92 12.32 -7.23 16.23
N SER A 93 13.60 -7.21 15.86
CA SER A 93 14.72 -7.14 16.81
C SER A 93 15.90 -6.32 16.30
N LEU A 94 16.41 -5.45 17.16
CA LEU A 94 17.62 -4.66 16.95
C LEU A 94 18.61 -4.96 18.07
N ILE A 95 19.61 -5.80 17.82
CA ILE A 95 20.64 -6.15 18.82
C ILE A 95 22.03 -6.34 18.23
N ASP A 96 22.23 -6.00 16.96
CA ASP A 96 23.55 -6.02 16.35
C ASP A 96 24.41 -4.83 16.82
N PRO A 97 25.54 -5.04 17.51
CA PRO A 97 26.34 -3.95 18.05
C PRO A 97 26.91 -3.02 16.98
N GLY A 98 27.30 -3.57 15.82
CA GLY A 98 27.86 -2.80 14.72
C GLY A 98 26.83 -1.86 14.09
N MET A 99 25.61 -2.36 13.86
CA MET A 99 24.52 -1.52 13.37
C MET A 99 24.11 -0.46 14.40
N ILE A 100 24.00 -0.82 15.69
CA ILE A 100 23.68 0.12 16.77
C ILE A 100 24.71 1.25 16.83
N GLN A 101 26.00 0.93 16.77
CA GLN A 101 27.07 1.93 16.78
C GLN A 101 26.95 2.91 15.60
N LYS A 102 26.58 2.42 14.41
CA LYS A 102 26.35 3.26 13.23
C LYS A 102 25.14 4.17 13.40
N LEU A 103 24.05 3.68 14.01
CA LEU A 103 22.90 4.52 14.34
C LEU A 103 23.26 5.64 15.33
N TYR A 104 24.07 5.36 16.36
CA TYR A 104 24.56 6.39 17.28
C TYR A 104 25.42 7.44 16.56
N GLN A 105 26.30 7.02 15.65
CA GLN A 105 27.12 7.95 14.86
C GLN A 105 26.24 8.85 13.98
N ALA A 106 25.23 8.29 13.32
CA ALA A 106 24.29 9.04 12.50
C ALA A 106 23.48 10.04 13.34
N ALA A 107 22.93 9.59 14.47
CA ALA A 107 22.16 10.45 15.37
C ALA A 107 22.98 11.63 15.90
N LYS A 108 24.25 11.41 16.28
CA LYS A 108 25.18 12.48 16.70
C LYS A 108 25.49 13.48 15.60
N ALA A 109 25.44 13.05 14.33
CA ALA A 109 25.61 13.92 13.18
C ALA A 109 24.35 14.72 12.82
N GLY A 110 23.22 14.50 13.51
CA GLY A 110 21.97 15.20 13.27
C GLY A 110 20.93 14.44 12.43
N VAL A 111 21.21 13.18 12.08
CA VAL A 111 20.26 12.34 11.31
C VAL A 111 19.02 12.04 12.16
N LYS A 112 17.83 12.21 11.59
CA LYS A 112 16.57 11.82 12.24
C LYS A 112 16.26 10.35 12.01
N ILE A 113 16.21 9.56 13.09
CA ILE A 113 16.05 8.11 13.07
C ILE A 113 14.76 7.76 13.78
N GLN A 114 13.83 7.13 13.05
CA GLN A 114 12.58 6.60 13.61
C GLN A 114 12.62 5.08 13.58
N LEU A 115 12.43 4.45 14.73
CA LEU A 115 12.52 3.01 14.92
C LEU A 115 11.16 2.44 15.32
N ILE A 116 10.73 1.38 14.67
CA ILE A 116 9.57 0.57 15.05
C ILE A 116 10.10 -0.84 15.34
N VAL A 117 10.36 -1.13 16.62
CA VAL A 117 10.94 -2.41 17.04
C VAL A 117 10.04 -3.08 18.05
N ARG A 118 9.40 -4.19 17.67
CA ARG A 118 8.43 -4.83 18.57
C ARG A 118 9.07 -5.54 19.76
N GLY A 119 10.20 -6.19 19.51
CA GLY A 119 10.73 -7.29 20.32
C GLY A 119 12.00 -6.87 21.04
N ILE A 120 13.09 -7.59 20.78
CA ILE A 120 14.36 -7.33 21.45
C ILE A 120 14.95 -6.01 20.93
N PHE A 121 15.19 -5.07 21.84
CA PHE A 121 15.74 -3.75 21.54
C PHE A 121 16.98 -3.49 22.40
N GLY A 122 18.15 -3.54 21.79
CA GLY A 122 19.45 -3.34 22.43
C GLY A 122 20.02 -1.93 22.25
N LEU A 123 19.36 -1.06 21.47
CA LEU A 123 19.73 0.35 21.35
C LEU A 123 19.18 1.11 22.57
N MET A 124 19.98 2.00 23.14
CA MET A 124 19.59 2.85 24.27
C MET A 124 19.43 4.29 23.78
N PRO A 125 18.18 4.76 23.55
CA PRO A 125 17.93 6.09 23.02
C PRO A 125 18.01 7.11 24.15
N ASN A 126 19.23 7.51 24.52
CA ASN A 126 19.47 8.52 25.56
C ASN A 126 19.17 9.93 25.02
N PRO A 127 18.13 10.64 25.52
CA PRO A 127 17.80 11.98 25.06
C PRO A 127 18.89 13.01 25.37
N GLU A 128 19.69 12.81 26.41
CA GLU A 128 20.81 13.71 26.73
C GLU A 128 21.93 13.61 25.68
N GLU A 129 22.11 12.44 25.07
CA GLU A 129 23.17 12.19 24.08
C GLU A 129 22.70 12.45 22.64
N PHE A 130 21.44 12.11 22.33
CA PHE A 130 20.92 12.12 20.97
C PHE A 130 19.75 13.10 20.76
N GLY A 131 19.27 13.78 21.80
CA GLY A 131 18.09 14.64 21.73
C GLY A 131 16.89 13.91 21.11
N GLU A 132 16.21 14.57 20.18
CA GLU A 132 15.10 13.99 19.41
C GLU A 132 15.54 13.26 18.13
N ASN A 133 16.85 13.02 17.95
CA ASN A 133 17.35 12.40 16.72
C ASN A 133 17.08 10.90 16.68
N ILE A 134 16.84 10.25 17.83
CA ILE A 134 16.39 8.86 17.88
C ILE A 134 15.02 8.82 18.55
N GLN A 135 14.01 8.37 17.81
CA GLN A 135 12.69 8.08 18.34
C GLN A 135 12.38 6.62 18.08
N ALA A 136 11.99 5.88 19.12
CA ALA A 136 11.78 4.45 19.03
C ALA A 136 10.45 4.06 19.69
N ILE A 137 9.66 3.27 18.98
CA ILE A 137 8.40 2.71 19.49
C ILE A 137 8.34 1.20 19.30
N SER A 138 7.56 0.54 20.14
CA SER A 138 7.14 -0.85 20.00
C SER A 138 5.63 -0.91 19.88
N ILE A 139 5.11 -1.60 18.86
CA ILE A 139 3.67 -1.84 18.69
C ILE A 139 3.39 -3.30 19.03
N VAL A 140 2.61 -3.50 20.08
CA VAL A 140 2.10 -4.82 20.48
C VAL A 140 0.58 -4.74 20.53
N ASP A 141 -0.05 -5.34 19.54
CA ASP A 141 -1.49 -5.32 19.34
C ASP A 141 -2.01 -6.70 18.89
N LYS A 142 -3.25 -6.78 18.41
CA LYS A 142 -3.95 -8.00 17.98
C LYS A 142 -3.14 -8.84 17.01
N TYR A 143 -2.56 -8.21 15.98
CA TYR A 143 -1.69 -8.89 15.02
C TYR A 143 -0.22 -8.78 15.42
N LEU A 144 0.52 -9.83 15.11
CA LEU A 144 1.95 -9.88 15.24
C LEU A 144 2.58 -9.13 14.03
N GLU A 145 2.76 -7.79 14.15
CA GLU A 145 3.83 -6.99 13.48
C GLU A 145 5.13 -7.75 13.16
N HIS A 146 5.24 -8.33 11.99
CA HIS A 146 6.37 -9.22 11.64
C HIS A 146 7.19 -8.69 10.46
N SER A 147 6.63 -7.78 9.66
CA SER A 147 7.33 -7.08 8.59
C SER A 147 8.61 -6.39 9.06
N ARG A 148 9.67 -6.53 8.26
CA ARG A 148 10.91 -5.75 8.38
C ARG A 148 11.03 -4.84 7.17
N ILE A 149 11.08 -3.53 7.41
CA ILE A 149 11.14 -2.50 6.37
C ILE A 149 12.24 -1.50 6.72
N PHE A 150 13.07 -1.16 5.73
CA PHE A 150 14.13 -0.18 5.89
C PHE A 150 13.98 0.91 4.84
N LEU A 151 13.81 2.16 5.29
CA LEU A 151 13.64 3.33 4.45
C LEU A 151 14.69 4.39 4.81
N PHE A 152 15.49 4.78 3.82
CA PHE A 152 16.54 5.81 3.95
C PHE A 152 16.21 6.99 3.04
N GLY A 153 16.38 8.22 3.52
CA GLY A 153 16.01 9.43 2.78
C GLY A 153 16.87 9.74 1.55
N ASN A 154 18.16 9.38 1.62
CA ASN A 154 19.19 9.46 0.59
C ASN A 154 19.14 10.76 -0.24
N GLY A 155 19.01 11.90 0.43
CA GLY A 155 18.99 13.22 -0.20
C GLY A 155 17.82 13.45 -1.17
N GLY A 156 16.74 12.67 -1.06
CA GLY A 156 15.55 12.72 -1.92
C GLY A 156 15.40 11.50 -2.84
N ASP A 157 16.47 10.75 -3.10
CA ASP A 157 16.43 9.49 -3.85
C ASP A 157 16.26 8.31 -2.89
N GLU A 158 15.11 8.28 -2.20
CA GLU A 158 14.85 7.37 -1.08
C GLU A 158 15.13 5.90 -1.45
N LYS A 159 15.72 5.14 -0.53
CA LYS A 159 15.97 3.70 -0.69
C LYS A 159 15.10 2.92 0.27
N MET A 160 14.20 2.11 -0.29
CA MET A 160 13.27 1.28 0.47
C MET A 160 13.53 -0.21 0.25
N TYR A 161 13.53 -0.98 1.33
CA TYR A 161 13.64 -2.44 1.30
C TYR A 161 12.60 -3.10 2.20
N ILE A 162 11.98 -4.18 1.71
CA ILE A 162 11.35 -5.21 2.56
C ILE A 162 12.37 -6.32 2.84
N SER A 163 12.31 -6.98 3.99
CA SER A 163 13.39 -7.88 4.42
C SER A 163 12.92 -9.10 5.20
N SER A 164 13.64 -10.21 5.03
CA SER A 164 13.57 -11.36 5.94
C SER A 164 14.49 -11.23 7.15
N ALA A 165 15.46 -10.31 7.13
CA ALA A 165 16.41 -10.11 8.23
C ALA A 165 15.95 -9.04 9.23
N ASP A 166 16.08 -9.37 10.52
CA ASP A 166 16.26 -8.41 11.61
C ASP A 166 17.72 -7.95 11.68
N TRP A 167 18.00 -6.86 12.40
CA TRP A 167 19.38 -6.47 12.73
C TRP A 167 19.87 -7.19 13.98
N MET A 168 20.09 -8.49 13.81
CA MET A 168 20.79 -9.34 14.77
C MET A 168 22.05 -9.94 14.13
N PRO A 169 23.11 -10.21 14.91
CA PRO A 169 24.35 -10.79 14.36
C PRO A 169 24.13 -12.08 13.57
N ARG A 170 23.20 -12.94 14.03
CA ARG A 170 22.86 -14.19 13.34
C ARG A 170 22.20 -13.98 11.98
N ASN A 171 21.36 -12.96 11.83
CA ASN A 171 20.68 -12.67 10.56
C ASN A 171 21.64 -12.06 9.55
N LEU A 172 22.48 -11.12 10.00
CA LEU A 172 23.39 -10.37 9.12
C LEU A 172 24.69 -11.10 8.75
N ASN A 173 25.12 -12.08 9.56
CA ASN A 173 26.46 -12.69 9.39
C ASN A 173 26.43 -14.21 9.19
N ARG A 174 25.32 -14.90 9.49
CA ARG A 174 25.30 -16.37 9.54
C ARG A 174 24.17 -17.01 8.72
N ARG A 175 23.03 -16.35 8.62
CA ARG A 175 21.87 -16.85 7.87
C ARG A 175 21.88 -16.33 6.45
N ILE A 176 21.29 -17.11 5.55
CA ILE A 176 20.88 -16.61 4.25
C ILE A 176 19.57 -15.88 4.43
N GLU A 177 19.62 -14.57 4.26
CA GLU A 177 18.48 -13.66 4.37
C GLU A 177 18.45 -12.77 3.13
N VAL A 178 17.27 -12.27 2.78
CA VAL A 178 17.08 -11.43 1.60
C VAL A 178 16.38 -10.14 2.01
N ALA A 179 16.93 -9.00 1.58
CA ALA A 179 16.21 -7.74 1.54
C ALA A 179 16.02 -7.33 0.08
N CYS A 180 14.77 -7.06 -0.29
CA CYS A 180 14.34 -6.73 -1.64
C CYS A 180 14.07 -5.24 -1.74
N PRO A 181 14.68 -4.52 -2.70
CA PRO A 181 14.32 -3.14 -2.97
C PRO A 181 12.90 -3.06 -3.53
N VAL A 182 12.17 -2.01 -3.16
CA VAL A 182 10.85 -1.70 -3.73
C VAL A 182 11.02 -0.60 -4.76
N TYR A 183 10.87 -0.93 -6.05
CA TYR A 183 11.07 0.02 -7.14
C TYR A 183 9.82 0.74 -7.61
N ASP A 184 8.66 0.09 -7.48
CA ASP A 184 7.40 0.65 -7.94
C ASP A 184 6.94 1.77 -7.00
N ASP A 185 6.65 2.95 -7.55
CA ASP A 185 6.35 4.14 -6.76
C ASP A 185 5.00 4.04 -6.03
N GLU A 186 4.01 3.32 -6.60
CA GLU A 186 2.71 3.13 -5.93
C GLU A 186 2.85 2.21 -4.72
N ILE A 187 3.64 1.14 -4.84
CA ILE A 187 3.95 0.24 -3.72
C ILE A 187 4.77 0.98 -2.67
N ARG A 188 5.77 1.79 -3.08
CA ARG A 188 6.57 2.58 -2.14
C ARG A 188 5.71 3.54 -1.33
N GLU A 189 4.78 4.26 -1.94
CA GLU A 189 3.91 5.17 -1.19
C GLU A 189 2.93 4.43 -0.27
N GLU A 190 2.44 3.24 -0.65
CA GLU A 190 1.65 2.39 0.24
C GLU A 190 2.43 2.01 1.52
N VAL A 191 3.67 1.53 1.33
CA VAL A 191 4.53 1.13 2.45
C VAL A 191 4.93 2.35 3.30
N LYS A 192 5.18 3.52 2.70
CA LYS A 192 5.42 4.77 3.44
C LYS A 192 4.21 5.16 4.28
N GLU A 193 3.01 5.03 3.73
CA GLU A 193 1.79 5.34 4.47
C GLU A 193 1.58 4.39 5.64
N MET A 194 1.85 3.08 5.46
CA MET A 194 1.87 2.12 6.56
C MET A 194 2.81 2.55 7.70
N LEU A 195 4.05 2.95 7.36
CA LEU A 195 5.03 3.40 8.35
C LEU A 195 4.57 4.69 9.06
N ARG A 196 3.99 5.64 8.34
CA ARG A 196 3.44 6.88 8.92
C ARG A 196 2.30 6.59 9.88
N ILE A 197 1.36 5.72 9.50
CA ILE A 197 0.26 5.27 10.35
C ILE A 197 0.80 4.62 11.64
N GLN A 198 1.78 3.72 11.51
CA GLN A 198 2.40 3.06 12.67
C GLN A 198 3.12 4.04 13.60
N LEU A 199 3.86 5.01 13.07
CA LEU A 199 4.56 6.02 13.87
C LEU A 199 3.60 7.00 14.59
N ARG A 200 2.36 7.13 14.09
CA ARG A 200 1.33 7.98 14.69
C ARG A 200 0.52 7.29 15.79
N ASP A 201 0.58 5.95 15.87
CA ASP A 201 -0.20 5.18 16.84
C ASP A 201 0.00 5.72 18.27
N ASN A 202 -1.11 6.02 18.93
CA ASN A 202 -1.14 6.54 20.29
C ASN A 202 -2.00 5.69 21.25
N THR A 203 -2.34 4.47 20.84
CA THR A 203 -3.22 3.56 21.59
C THR A 203 -2.52 2.26 21.98
N LYS A 204 -1.62 1.77 21.14
CA LYS A 204 -0.90 0.49 21.28
C LYS A 204 0.61 0.62 21.15
N ALA A 205 1.10 1.71 20.55
CA ALA A 205 2.52 2.03 20.56
C ALA A 205 3.00 2.37 21.98
N ARG A 206 4.16 1.83 22.32
CA ARG A 206 4.93 2.12 23.53
C ARG A 206 6.24 2.76 23.17
N ILE A 207 6.65 3.75 23.92
CA ILE A 207 7.96 4.39 23.78
C ILE A 207 9.02 3.41 24.27
N LEU A 208 10.08 3.25 23.47
CA LEU A 208 11.27 2.50 23.87
C LEU A 208 12.26 3.50 24.45
N ASP A 209 12.27 3.59 25.78
CA ASP A 209 13.15 4.48 26.56
C ASP A 209 14.27 3.68 27.27
N PRO A 210 15.37 4.35 27.69
CA PRO A 210 16.47 3.69 28.40
C PRO A 210 16.07 3.00 29.71
N GLN A 211 14.96 3.42 30.33
CA GLN A 211 14.45 2.88 31.59
C GLN A 211 13.50 1.68 31.38
N LEU A 212 13.24 1.30 30.11
CA LEU A 212 12.39 0.17 29.72
C LEU A 212 10.95 0.26 30.28
N GLN A 213 10.45 1.48 30.46
CA GLN A 213 9.18 1.72 31.16
C GLN A 213 7.95 1.28 30.37
N ASN A 214 8.07 1.12 29.04
CA ASN A 214 6.97 0.70 28.17
C ASN A 214 5.76 1.66 28.23
N ASN A 215 6.04 2.95 28.46
CA ASN A 215 5.02 3.99 28.49
C ASN A 215 4.29 4.06 27.14
N TYR A 216 2.97 4.14 27.16
CA TYR A 216 2.20 4.35 25.94
C TYR A 216 2.57 5.68 25.28
N ASN A 217 2.65 5.69 23.96
CA ASN A 217 2.75 6.92 23.18
C ASN A 217 1.42 7.69 23.32
N ARG A 218 1.41 8.82 24.04
CA ARG A 218 0.19 9.62 24.24
C ARG A 218 0.20 10.95 23.46
N LYS A 219 0.91 10.99 22.34
CA LYS A 219 0.89 12.17 21.45
C LYS A 219 -0.53 12.36 20.89
N ALA A 220 -0.96 13.62 20.76
CA ALA A 220 -2.28 14.01 20.26
C ALA A 220 -3.45 13.25 20.95
N PRO A 221 -3.58 13.34 22.29
CA PRO A 221 -4.56 12.56 23.06
C PRO A 221 -6.02 12.87 22.70
N GLU A 222 -6.28 13.98 22.01
CA GLU A 222 -7.59 14.37 21.50
C GLU A 222 -8.09 13.46 20.34
N PHE A 223 -7.20 12.69 19.73
CA PHE A 223 -7.53 11.72 18.68
C PHE A 223 -7.07 10.32 19.08
N SER A 224 -7.74 9.29 18.55
CA SER A 224 -7.36 7.89 18.73
C SER A 224 -6.79 7.34 17.41
N TYR A 225 -5.51 7.00 17.42
CA TYR A 225 -4.81 6.34 16.32
C TYR A 225 -4.37 4.94 16.74
N ARG A 226 -4.81 3.93 15.99
CA ARG A 226 -4.49 2.52 16.24
C ARG A 226 -4.04 1.89 14.94
N ALA A 227 -2.73 1.65 14.82
CA ALA A 227 -2.07 1.36 13.56
C ALA A 227 -2.71 0.22 12.76
N GLN A 228 -3.09 -0.87 13.44
CA GLN A 228 -3.65 -2.05 12.76
C GLN A 228 -5.05 -1.80 12.22
N GLU A 229 -5.88 -1.02 12.92
CA GLU A 229 -7.23 -0.66 12.46
C GLU A 229 -7.15 0.43 11.38
N ASP A 230 -6.30 1.44 11.60
CA ASP A 230 -6.10 2.54 10.66
C ASP A 230 -5.53 2.04 9.33
N TYR A 231 -4.54 1.14 9.36
CA TYR A 231 -3.98 0.54 8.16
C TYR A 231 -4.96 -0.40 7.46
N TYR A 232 -5.74 -1.18 8.22
CA TYR A 232 -6.83 -1.96 7.65
C TYR A 232 -7.82 -1.05 6.92
N ASN A 233 -8.24 0.06 7.52
CA ASN A 233 -9.16 1.01 6.89
C ASN A 233 -8.55 1.69 5.67
N TYR A 234 -7.26 2.02 5.70
CA TYR A 234 -6.53 2.57 4.57
C TYR A 234 -6.50 1.60 3.38
N ILE A 235 -6.09 0.35 3.61
CA ILE A 235 -6.08 -0.68 2.55
C ILE A 235 -7.51 -1.00 2.11
N LYS A 236 -8.45 -1.07 3.04
CA LYS A 236 -9.87 -1.22 2.74
C LYS A 236 -10.31 -0.11 1.79
N GLN A 237 -10.04 1.17 2.06
CA GLN A 237 -10.43 2.27 1.16
C GLN A 237 -9.69 2.25 -0.19
N LYS A 238 -8.40 1.87 -0.20
CA LYS A 238 -7.60 1.78 -1.42
C LYS A 238 -8.06 0.63 -2.33
N GLN A 239 -8.42 -0.51 -1.75
CA GLN A 239 -8.85 -1.74 -2.43
C GLN A 239 -10.37 -1.85 -2.57
N HIS A 240 -11.14 -1.10 -1.77
CA HIS A 240 -12.59 -0.93 -1.93
C HIS A 240 -12.82 -0.01 -3.12
N ILE A 241 -12.75 -0.66 -4.27
CA ILE A 241 -13.86 -0.77 -5.21
C ILE A 241 -15.20 -0.79 -4.42
N SER A 242 -15.64 0.34 -3.85
CA SER A 242 -17.05 0.52 -3.53
C SER A 242 -17.72 0.71 -4.87
N MET A 243 -18.31 -0.36 -5.39
CA MET A 243 -19.04 -0.23 -6.63
C MET A 243 -20.24 0.67 -6.39
N LYS A 244 -20.33 1.78 -7.11
CA LYS A 244 -21.55 2.59 -7.12
C LYS A 244 -22.47 2.01 -8.17
N ILE A 245 -23.69 1.63 -7.78
CA ILE A 245 -24.73 1.25 -8.73
C ILE A 245 -25.80 2.33 -8.78
N TYR A 246 -25.99 2.90 -9.97
CA TYR A 246 -27.08 3.84 -10.25
C TYR A 246 -28.36 3.05 -10.45
N HIS A 247 -29.11 2.90 -9.37
CA HIS A 247 -30.13 1.88 -9.23
C HIS A 247 -31.54 2.47 -9.31
N ASN A 248 -32.41 1.81 -10.09
CA ASN A 248 -33.85 2.01 -10.01
C ASN A 248 -34.54 0.74 -9.48
N PRO A 249 -35.16 0.77 -8.27
CA PRO A 249 -35.80 -0.41 -7.69
C PRO A 249 -37.00 -0.93 -8.49
N ARG A 250 -37.63 -0.08 -9.33
CA ARG A 250 -38.75 -0.46 -10.19
C ARG A 250 -38.33 -1.15 -11.49
N CYS A 251 -37.03 -1.28 -11.76
CA CYS A 251 -36.51 -1.87 -13.00
C CYS A 251 -35.95 -3.28 -12.77
N SER A 252 -36.50 -4.28 -13.46
CA SER A 252 -36.04 -5.69 -13.36
C SER A 252 -34.55 -5.86 -13.64
N LYS A 253 -34.03 -5.24 -14.71
CA LYS A 253 -32.60 -5.25 -15.06
C LYS A 253 -31.72 -4.60 -14.00
N SER A 254 -32.18 -3.50 -13.40
CA SER A 254 -31.47 -2.81 -12.32
C SER A 254 -31.42 -3.65 -11.04
N ARG A 255 -32.50 -4.36 -10.71
CA ARG A 255 -32.54 -5.32 -9.60
C ARG A 255 -31.64 -6.54 -9.84
N ALA A 256 -31.61 -7.05 -11.07
CA ALA A 256 -30.71 -8.15 -11.44
C ALA A 256 -29.23 -7.75 -11.29
N GLY A 257 -28.86 -6.55 -11.71
CA GLY A 257 -27.50 -6.01 -11.52
C GLY A 257 -27.12 -5.87 -10.04
N LEU A 258 -27.99 -5.29 -9.21
CA LEU A 258 -27.72 -5.17 -7.77
C LEU A 258 -27.56 -6.54 -7.11
N LYS A 259 -28.48 -7.47 -7.39
CA LYS A 259 -28.44 -8.83 -6.85
C LYS A 259 -27.16 -9.57 -7.25
N TYR A 260 -26.72 -9.42 -8.50
CA TYR A 260 -25.46 -10.00 -8.99
C TYR A 260 -24.27 -9.49 -8.17
N LEU A 261 -24.22 -8.19 -7.90
CA LEU A 261 -23.14 -7.59 -7.10
C LEU A 261 -23.14 -8.10 -5.66
N GLU A 262 -24.32 -8.19 -5.04
CA GLU A 262 -24.50 -8.70 -3.68
C GLU A 262 -24.11 -10.19 -3.57
N GLU A 263 -24.52 -11.03 -4.54
CA GLU A 263 -24.19 -12.46 -4.58
C GLU A 263 -22.69 -12.73 -4.75
N LYS A 264 -21.98 -11.83 -5.44
CA LYS A 264 -20.52 -11.90 -5.59
C LYS A 264 -19.75 -11.36 -4.37
N GLY A 265 -20.46 -10.77 -3.41
CA GLY A 265 -19.87 -10.22 -2.19
C GLY A 265 -19.13 -8.91 -2.39
N TYR A 266 -19.46 -8.13 -3.42
CA TYR A 266 -18.91 -6.77 -3.57
C TYR A 266 -19.53 -5.82 -2.53
N ASP A 267 -18.74 -4.86 -2.06
CA ASP A 267 -19.26 -3.74 -1.26
C ASP A 267 -19.87 -2.69 -2.21
N VAL A 268 -21.19 -2.51 -2.15
CA VAL A 268 -21.96 -1.73 -3.14
C VAL A 268 -22.65 -0.54 -2.48
N THR A 269 -22.37 0.65 -3.00
CA THR A 269 -23.14 1.86 -2.67
C THR A 269 -24.28 2.03 -3.69
N VAL A 270 -25.52 2.02 -3.21
CA VAL A 270 -26.71 2.23 -4.06
C VAL A 270 -26.98 3.73 -4.20
N VAL A 271 -26.90 4.25 -5.42
CA VAL A 271 -27.19 5.66 -5.74
C VAL A 271 -28.61 5.78 -6.28
N LYS A 272 -29.47 6.54 -5.58
CA LYS A 272 -30.87 6.78 -5.96
C LYS A 272 -31.02 8.01 -6.84
N TYR A 273 -30.35 7.99 -7.98
CA TYR A 273 -30.24 9.13 -8.92
C TYR A 273 -31.57 9.69 -9.45
N LEU A 274 -32.67 8.93 -9.34
CA LEU A 274 -34.02 9.42 -9.69
C LEU A 274 -34.63 10.32 -8.62
N ASP A 275 -34.22 10.13 -7.36
CA ASP A 275 -34.71 10.88 -6.20
C ASP A 275 -33.73 12.02 -5.86
N ASP A 276 -32.42 11.71 -5.85
CA ASP A 276 -31.35 12.63 -5.43
C ASP A 276 -30.83 13.52 -6.58
N GLY A 277 -31.17 13.19 -7.82
CA GLY A 277 -30.62 13.82 -9.02
C GLY A 277 -29.21 13.35 -9.37
N LEU A 278 -28.69 13.86 -10.49
CA LEU A 278 -27.32 13.64 -10.96
C LEU A 278 -26.80 14.95 -11.56
N THR A 279 -25.58 15.35 -11.27
CA THR A 279 -24.98 16.55 -11.88
C THR A 279 -24.43 16.24 -13.28
N GLU A 280 -24.29 17.28 -14.12
CA GLU A 280 -23.67 17.15 -15.45
C GLU A 280 -22.24 16.61 -15.35
N GLN A 281 -21.46 17.13 -14.40
CA GLN A 281 -20.09 16.68 -14.14
C GLN A 281 -20.04 15.19 -13.74
N GLU A 282 -20.90 14.74 -12.83
CA GLU A 282 -20.94 13.33 -12.45
C GLU A 282 -21.28 12.43 -13.64
N LEU A 283 -22.25 12.84 -14.47
CA LEU A 283 -22.63 12.06 -15.64
C LEU A 283 -21.51 12.01 -16.70
N GLU A 284 -20.81 13.12 -16.91
CA GLU A 284 -19.64 13.20 -17.79
C GLU A 284 -18.54 12.24 -17.34
N GLU A 285 -18.19 12.25 -16.05
CA GLU A 285 -17.17 11.36 -15.48
C GLU A 285 -17.55 9.89 -15.66
N ILE A 286 -18.82 9.53 -15.43
CA ILE A 286 -19.33 8.16 -15.62
C ILE A 286 -19.23 7.73 -17.09
N ILE A 287 -19.70 8.57 -18.02
CA ILE A 287 -19.70 8.24 -19.45
C ILE A 287 -18.25 8.10 -19.95
N ALA A 288 -17.37 9.03 -19.58
CA ALA A 288 -15.95 8.98 -19.94
C ALA A 288 -15.30 7.69 -19.44
N ALA A 289 -15.62 7.25 -18.22
CA ALA A 289 -15.13 6.00 -17.64
C ALA A 289 -15.62 4.72 -18.35
N THR A 290 -16.61 4.82 -19.24
CA THR A 290 -17.08 3.70 -20.08
C THR A 290 -16.46 3.65 -21.48
N GLY A 291 -15.84 4.75 -21.92
CA GLY A 291 -15.36 4.91 -23.30
C GLY A 291 -16.46 4.97 -24.36
N LYS A 292 -17.72 5.21 -23.98
CA LYS A 292 -18.88 5.30 -24.87
C LYS A 292 -19.36 6.75 -25.07
N LYS A 293 -20.28 6.97 -26.00
CA LYS A 293 -20.90 8.28 -26.22
C LYS A 293 -22.13 8.46 -25.31
N PRO A 294 -22.49 9.70 -24.93
CA PRO A 294 -23.71 9.96 -24.14
C PRO A 294 -24.98 9.36 -24.74
N PHE A 295 -25.10 9.35 -26.07
CA PHE A 295 -26.25 8.74 -26.75
C PHE A 295 -26.44 7.25 -26.46
N ASP A 296 -25.34 6.50 -26.19
CA ASP A 296 -25.41 5.07 -25.85
C ASP A 296 -26.12 4.82 -24.51
N PHE A 297 -26.24 5.87 -23.68
CA PHE A 297 -26.95 5.84 -22.40
C PHE A 297 -28.41 6.31 -22.52
N VAL A 298 -28.89 6.65 -23.72
CA VAL A 298 -30.28 7.07 -23.92
C VAL A 298 -31.20 5.86 -24.08
N ARG A 299 -32.33 5.87 -23.38
CA ARG A 299 -33.41 4.88 -23.49
C ARG A 299 -34.36 5.28 -24.62
N THR A 300 -34.04 4.88 -25.84
CA THR A 300 -34.78 5.25 -27.06
C THR A 300 -36.20 4.67 -27.14
N HIS A 301 -36.55 3.71 -26.28
CA HIS A 301 -37.89 3.12 -26.22
C HIS A 301 -38.88 3.89 -25.34
N GLU A 302 -38.44 4.87 -24.54
CA GLU A 302 -39.34 5.68 -23.70
C GLU A 302 -40.19 6.62 -24.57
N ALA A 303 -41.46 6.85 -24.17
CA ALA A 303 -42.38 7.71 -24.92
C ALA A 303 -41.82 9.14 -25.06
N GLU A 304 -41.24 9.66 -23.98
CA GLU A 304 -40.61 10.97 -23.94
C GLU A 304 -39.48 11.13 -24.96
N TYR A 305 -38.66 10.10 -25.17
CA TYR A 305 -37.68 10.09 -26.26
C TYR A 305 -38.35 10.22 -27.64
N ARG A 306 -39.37 9.41 -27.88
CA ARG A 306 -40.06 9.33 -29.18
C ARG A 306 -40.77 10.62 -29.56
N GLU A 307 -41.36 11.29 -28.58
CA GLU A 307 -42.15 12.51 -28.78
C GLU A 307 -41.29 13.77 -28.91
N LYS A 308 -40.26 13.91 -28.05
CA LYS A 308 -39.51 15.18 -27.93
C LYS A 308 -38.15 15.17 -28.63
N TYR A 309 -37.50 14.01 -28.77
CA TYR A 309 -36.08 13.94 -29.09
C TYR A 309 -35.74 13.12 -30.36
N LYS A 310 -36.56 12.14 -30.75
CA LYS A 310 -36.27 11.18 -31.85
C LYS A 310 -35.92 11.80 -33.21
N HIS A 311 -36.46 12.98 -33.53
CA HIS A 311 -36.30 13.63 -34.84
C HIS A 311 -35.40 14.87 -34.79
N ARG A 312 -34.61 15.01 -33.72
CA ARG A 312 -33.69 16.14 -33.51
C ARG A 312 -32.28 15.59 -33.31
N GLU A 313 -31.30 16.35 -33.77
CA GLU A 313 -29.88 16.07 -33.50
C GLU A 313 -29.43 16.91 -32.30
N PHE A 314 -28.64 16.28 -31.44
CA PHE A 314 -28.06 16.90 -30.25
C PHE A 314 -26.60 16.49 -30.16
N SER A 315 -25.76 17.43 -29.75
CA SER A 315 -24.36 17.20 -29.38
C SER A 315 -24.25 16.36 -28.11
N ASP A 316 -23.04 15.86 -27.83
CA ASP A 316 -22.76 15.07 -26.63
C ASP A 316 -23.06 15.86 -25.34
N ALA A 317 -22.70 17.15 -25.29
CA ALA A 317 -22.99 18.04 -24.16
C ALA A 317 -24.50 18.28 -23.97
N GLU A 318 -25.25 18.45 -25.07
CA GLU A 318 -26.71 18.59 -25.00
C GLU A 318 -27.37 17.30 -24.50
N TRP A 319 -26.87 16.13 -24.92
CA TRP A 319 -27.37 14.85 -24.41
C TRP A 319 -27.12 14.66 -22.91
N ILE A 320 -25.95 15.04 -22.40
CA ILE A 320 -25.66 15.02 -20.96
C ILE A 320 -26.67 15.86 -20.20
N LYS A 321 -26.90 17.10 -20.64
CA LYS A 321 -27.87 18.00 -20.03
C LYS A 321 -29.29 17.42 -20.06
N ILE A 322 -29.72 16.88 -21.21
CA ILE A 322 -31.05 16.24 -21.36
C ILE A 322 -31.20 15.06 -20.39
N LEU A 323 -30.16 14.23 -20.23
CA LEU A 323 -30.17 13.06 -19.35
C LEU A 323 -30.18 13.44 -17.87
N VAL A 324 -29.51 14.53 -17.48
CA VAL A 324 -29.56 15.11 -16.13
C VAL A 324 -30.93 15.68 -15.81
N GLU A 325 -31.51 16.46 -16.74
CA GLU A 325 -32.85 17.03 -16.57
C GLU A 325 -33.96 15.97 -16.62
N ASN A 326 -33.72 14.86 -17.34
CA ASN A 326 -34.67 13.76 -17.50
C ASN A 326 -34.04 12.39 -17.16
N PRO A 327 -33.73 12.11 -15.87
CA PRO A 327 -33.02 10.88 -15.48
C PRO A 327 -33.74 9.57 -15.83
N ARG A 328 -35.04 9.64 -16.17
CA ARG A 328 -35.81 8.48 -16.67
C ARG A 328 -35.32 7.99 -18.03
N LEU A 329 -34.72 8.86 -18.84
CA LEU A 329 -34.14 8.53 -20.13
C LEU A 329 -32.78 7.84 -20.01
N LEU A 330 -32.15 7.83 -18.83
CA LEU A 330 -30.84 7.23 -18.61
C LEU A 330 -30.91 5.69 -18.54
N GLN A 331 -30.08 5.01 -19.33
CA GLN A 331 -29.91 3.56 -19.30
C GLN A 331 -29.35 3.09 -17.96
N ARG A 332 -29.68 1.85 -17.60
CA ARG A 332 -29.39 1.26 -16.29
C ARG A 332 -29.36 -0.27 -16.35
N PRO A 333 -28.71 -0.95 -15.39
CA PRO A 333 -27.89 -0.36 -14.32
C PRO A 333 -26.54 0.14 -14.84
N ILE A 334 -26.12 1.31 -14.38
CA ILE A 334 -24.74 1.77 -14.53
C ILE A 334 -24.00 1.40 -13.25
N VAL A 335 -22.89 0.70 -13.40
CA VAL A 335 -22.01 0.33 -12.29
C VAL A 335 -20.67 1.03 -12.49
N VAL A 336 -20.21 1.71 -11.46
CA VAL A 336 -18.93 2.43 -11.44
C VAL A 336 -18.00 1.76 -10.45
N ASN A 337 -16.79 1.47 -10.89
CA ASN A 337 -15.71 0.97 -10.07
C ASN A 337 -14.47 1.87 -10.24
N GLY A 338 -14.21 2.73 -9.25
CA GLY A 338 -13.09 3.67 -9.31
C GLY A 338 -13.17 4.55 -10.56
N LYS A 339 -12.20 4.40 -11.47
CA LYS A 339 -12.13 5.14 -12.76
C LYS A 339 -12.75 4.41 -13.95
N LYS A 340 -13.34 3.23 -13.75
CA LYS A 340 -13.99 2.43 -14.79
C LYS A 340 -15.50 2.40 -14.54
N ALA A 341 -16.30 2.36 -15.60
CA ALA A 341 -17.74 2.21 -15.48
C ALA A 341 -18.32 1.35 -16.62
N VAL A 342 -19.48 0.73 -16.39
CA VAL A 342 -20.14 -0.14 -17.37
C VAL A 342 -21.65 -0.10 -17.26
N LEU A 343 -22.32 -0.26 -18.40
CA LEU A 343 -23.74 -0.60 -18.46
C LEU A 343 -23.88 -2.11 -18.20
N ALA A 344 -24.23 -2.47 -16.96
CA ALA A 344 -24.35 -3.84 -16.48
C ALA A 344 -25.68 -4.50 -16.92
N ASN A 345 -25.92 -4.49 -18.23
CA ASN A 345 -27.00 -5.22 -18.88
C ASN A 345 -26.43 -5.97 -20.10
N PRO A 346 -26.16 -7.28 -19.99
CA PRO A 346 -26.49 -8.15 -18.85
C PRO A 346 -25.54 -7.95 -17.63
N PRO A 347 -25.90 -8.42 -16.40
CA PRO A 347 -25.16 -8.13 -15.16
C PRO A 347 -23.69 -8.55 -15.16
N GLU A 348 -23.32 -9.60 -15.89
CA GLU A 348 -21.96 -10.15 -15.95
C GLU A 348 -20.95 -9.17 -16.54
N LYS A 349 -21.41 -8.13 -17.25
CA LYS A 349 -20.54 -7.05 -17.74
C LYS A 349 -19.82 -6.28 -16.64
N VAL A 350 -20.25 -6.40 -15.39
CA VAL A 350 -19.50 -5.87 -14.24
C VAL A 350 -18.08 -6.42 -14.20
N GLU A 351 -17.84 -7.65 -14.66
CA GLU A 351 -16.51 -8.26 -14.66
C GLU A 351 -15.52 -7.51 -15.58
N GLU A 352 -15.99 -6.69 -16.52
CA GLU A 352 -15.15 -5.86 -17.40
C GLU A 352 -14.47 -4.70 -16.65
N ILE A 353 -15.03 -4.30 -15.49
CA ILE A 353 -14.58 -3.14 -14.72
C ILE A 353 -13.93 -3.49 -13.40
N ILE A 354 -13.81 -4.78 -13.08
CA ILE A 354 -12.94 -5.28 -12.00
C ILE A 354 -11.48 -5.16 -12.47
#